data_AF-A0A212EW90-F1
#
_entry.id   AF-A0A212EW90-F1
#
_cell.length_a   1.000
_cell.length_b   1.000
_cell.length_c   1.000
_cell.angle_alpha   90.00
_cell.angle_beta   90.00
_cell.angle_gamma   90.00
#
_symmetry.space_group_name_H-M   'P 1'
#
loop_
_entity.id
_entity.type
_entity.pdbx_description
1 polymer ?
#
loop_
_entity_poly.entity_id
_entity_poly.type
_entity_poly.pdbx_seq_one_letter_code
_entity_poly.pdbx_strand_id
1 'polypeptide(L)'
;METESSKECPTSETKEGSLTAAQRARLERNKSRALALREARLVKRPTEDKNDRIEKKSMRPVDSGGGFLLEAEEDVATPAPRAPPAPIVHRPDQPRCLHCGSPFPQSYLLDTFDYNACDACRDDEDKHELITRTEAKSEFLLKDCDLDARPPPLRCVRRRNPHRARFAEMRLYLRVQVEQRALEVWGSEEQLRREREERDRRRE
;
A
#
# COMPACT_ATOMS: atom_id res chain seq x y z
N MET A 1 23.73 65.33 -36.31
CA MET A 1 22.79 66.12 -35.49
C MET A 1 21.57 65.27 -35.26
N GLU A 2 21.25 65.11 -33.98
CA GLU A 2 20.04 64.51 -33.40
C GLU A 2 18.78 65.16 -34.02
N THR A 3 17.58 64.55 -34.10
CA THR A 3 16.71 64.13 -33.00
C THR A 3 15.50 63.28 -33.47
N GLU A 4 15.06 62.37 -32.59
CA GLU A 4 13.68 62.00 -32.15
C GLU A 4 12.45 62.10 -33.09
N SER A 5 11.61 61.04 -33.12
CA SER A 5 10.29 61.02 -32.40
C SER A 5 9.41 59.81 -32.78
N SER A 6 9.08 59.00 -31.75
CA SER A 6 7.83 58.29 -31.41
C SER A 6 6.77 58.01 -32.51
N LYS A 7 6.41 56.75 -32.81
CA LYS A 7 5.45 55.87 -32.10
C LYS A 7 3.98 56.26 -32.32
N GLU A 8 3.24 55.52 -33.17
CA GLU A 8 1.98 54.80 -32.86
C GLU A 8 1.35 54.12 -34.10
N CYS A 9 0.71 52.96 -33.87
CA CYS A 9 0.06 52.07 -34.84
C CYS A 9 -1.35 52.54 -35.24
N PRO A 10 -1.93 51.93 -36.29
CA PRO A 10 -3.30 51.42 -36.11
C PRO A 10 -3.59 50.05 -36.76
N THR A 11 -4.16 49.21 -35.89
CA THR A 11 -5.33 48.31 -36.03
C THR A 11 -5.48 47.29 -37.16
N SER A 12 -5.78 46.08 -36.66
CA SER A 12 -6.27 44.87 -37.31
C SER A 12 -7.55 45.04 -38.13
N GLU A 13 -7.59 44.41 -39.31
CA GLU A 13 -8.83 44.02 -39.99
C GLU A 13 -8.75 42.59 -40.56
N THR A 14 -9.86 41.88 -40.40
CA THR A 14 -10.18 40.51 -40.75
C THR A 14 -10.22 40.25 -42.26
N LYS A 15 -9.72 39.10 -42.72
CA LYS A 15 -10.12 38.48 -43.99
C LYS A 15 -10.39 37.00 -43.81
N GLU A 16 -11.67 36.66 -43.76
CA GLU A 16 -12.20 35.30 -43.81
C GLU A 16 -11.90 34.69 -45.19
N GLY A 17 -11.09 33.64 -45.21
CA GLY A 17 -10.79 32.89 -46.43
C GLY A 17 -11.96 31.98 -46.83
N SER A 18 -12.75 32.38 -47.82
CA SER A 18 -13.70 31.52 -48.52
C SER A 18 -13.00 30.27 -49.05
N LEU A 19 -13.39 29.10 -48.55
CA LEU A 19 -12.79 27.82 -48.94
C LEU A 19 -13.01 27.55 -50.44
N THR A 20 -11.96 27.09 -51.11
CA THR A 20 -12.02 26.67 -52.52
C THR A 20 -12.99 25.49 -52.71
N ALA A 21 -13.53 25.32 -53.92
CA ALA A 21 -14.47 24.23 -54.21
C ALA A 21 -13.89 22.83 -53.88
N ALA A 22 -12.60 22.63 -54.13
CA ALA A 22 -11.89 21.40 -53.77
C ALA A 22 -11.82 21.18 -52.24
N GLN A 23 -11.59 22.24 -51.46
CA GLN A 23 -11.60 22.17 -50.00
C GLN A 23 -12.99 21.88 -49.45
N ARG A 24 -14.05 22.48 -50.01
CA ARG A 24 -15.44 22.18 -49.63
C ARG A 24 -15.80 20.73 -49.91
N ALA A 25 -15.46 20.20 -51.09
CA ALA A 25 -15.70 18.81 -51.44
C ALA A 25 -14.92 17.82 -50.56
N ARG A 26 -13.73 18.19 -50.07
CA ARG A 26 -12.97 17.39 -49.10
C ARG A 26 -13.61 17.42 -47.72
N LEU A 27 -14.09 18.59 -47.27
CA LEU A 27 -14.81 18.72 -46.01
C LEU A 27 -16.12 17.95 -46.02
N GLU A 28 -16.86 17.97 -47.12
CA GLU A 28 -18.12 17.26 -47.27
C GLU A 28 -17.92 15.74 -47.24
N ARG A 29 -16.90 15.21 -47.94
CA ARG A 29 -16.53 13.79 -47.86
C ARG A 29 -16.05 13.37 -46.46
N ASN A 30 -15.27 14.22 -45.79
CA ASN A 30 -14.84 13.94 -44.42
C ASN A 30 -16.04 13.95 -43.46
N LYS A 31 -16.96 14.90 -43.63
CA LYS A 31 -18.18 15.02 -42.83
C LYS A 31 -19.09 13.81 -43.03
N SER A 32 -19.32 13.38 -44.27
CA SER A 32 -20.15 12.20 -44.54
C SER A 32 -19.55 10.92 -43.96
N ARG A 33 -18.23 10.72 -44.10
CA ARG A 33 -17.53 9.59 -43.49
C ARG A 33 -17.62 9.61 -41.96
N ALA A 34 -17.48 10.77 -41.34
CA ALA A 34 -17.58 10.92 -39.89
C ALA A 34 -19.01 10.62 -39.37
N LEU A 35 -20.04 11.08 -40.09
CA LEU A 35 -21.44 10.78 -39.75
C LEU A 35 -21.74 9.28 -39.89
N ALA A 36 -21.31 8.65 -40.98
CA ALA A 36 -21.49 7.21 -41.18
C ALA A 36 -20.81 6.37 -40.09
N LEU A 37 -19.60 6.74 -39.66
CA LEU A 37 -18.92 6.08 -38.53
C LEU A 37 -19.66 6.27 -37.20
N ARG A 38 -20.31 7.43 -37.00
CA ARG A 38 -21.08 7.71 -35.80
C ARG A 38 -22.39 6.92 -35.77
N GLU A 39 -23.09 6.82 -36.90
CA GLU A 39 -24.28 5.99 -37.05
C GLU A 39 -23.95 4.50 -36.90
N ALA A 40 -22.85 4.03 -37.48
CA ALA A 40 -22.39 2.65 -37.33
C ALA A 40 -21.96 2.31 -35.89
N ARG A 41 -21.45 3.27 -35.11
CA ARG A 41 -21.17 3.07 -33.67
C ARG A 41 -22.44 3.11 -32.82
N LEU A 42 -23.49 3.76 -33.30
CA LEU A 42 -24.80 3.79 -32.65
C LEU A 42 -25.59 2.51 -32.98
N VAL A 43 -24.97 1.33 -32.86
CA VAL A 43 -25.72 0.08 -32.79
C VAL A 43 -26.57 0.16 -31.53
N LYS A 44 -27.86 0.41 -31.70
CA LYS A 44 -28.84 0.33 -30.60
C LYS A 44 -28.79 -1.10 -30.09
N ARG A 45 -28.35 -1.27 -28.84
CA ARG A 45 -28.39 -2.56 -28.15
C ARG A 45 -29.83 -3.10 -28.25
N PRO A 46 -30.04 -4.36 -28.69
CA PRO A 46 -31.37 -4.94 -28.68
C PRO A 46 -31.91 -4.87 -27.25
N THR A 47 -33.05 -4.22 -27.06
CA THR A 47 -33.81 -4.32 -25.82
C THR A 47 -34.50 -5.66 -25.86
N GLU A 48 -33.86 -6.69 -25.31
CA GLU A 48 -34.54 -7.96 -25.05
C GLU A 48 -35.40 -7.78 -23.80
N ASP A 49 -36.71 -7.61 -24.02
CA ASP A 49 -37.73 -7.90 -23.04
C ASP A 49 -37.78 -9.41 -22.83
N LYS A 50 -37.46 -9.88 -21.62
CA LYS A 50 -38.15 -10.95 -20.89
C LYS A 50 -37.47 -11.23 -19.54
N ASN A 51 -38.13 -10.73 -18.48
CA ASN A 51 -38.53 -11.48 -17.29
C ASN A 51 -37.63 -12.66 -16.86
N ASP A 52 -36.54 -12.37 -16.15
CA ASP A 52 -36.05 -13.28 -15.11
C ASP A 52 -35.42 -12.48 -13.97
N ARG A 53 -36.03 -12.58 -12.79
CA ARG A 53 -35.75 -11.75 -11.64
C ARG A 53 -34.72 -12.46 -10.76
N ILE A 54 -33.45 -12.39 -11.15
CA ILE A 54 -32.34 -12.75 -10.26
C ILE A 54 -31.72 -11.44 -9.75
N GLU A 55 -31.86 -11.19 -8.45
CA GLU A 55 -31.29 -10.04 -7.74
C GLU A 55 -29.76 -10.07 -7.78
N LYS A 56 -29.15 -9.69 -8.91
CA LYS A 56 -27.74 -9.32 -8.96
C LYS A 56 -27.62 -7.85 -8.58
N LYS A 57 -27.11 -7.62 -7.36
CA LYS A 57 -26.71 -6.31 -6.85
C LYS A 57 -25.75 -5.66 -7.85
N SER A 58 -26.25 -4.74 -8.67
CA SER A 58 -25.47 -4.05 -9.68
C SER A 58 -24.51 -3.07 -9.00
N MET A 59 -23.25 -3.48 -8.86
CA MET A 59 -22.19 -2.55 -8.50
C MET A 59 -22.06 -1.50 -9.61
N ARG A 60 -22.06 -0.22 -9.22
CA ARG A 60 -21.84 0.87 -10.17
C ARG A 60 -20.36 0.82 -10.56
N PRO A 61 -20.04 0.69 -11.85
CA PRO A 61 -18.65 0.61 -12.27
C PRO A 61 -17.95 1.97 -12.09
N VAL A 62 -16.66 1.93 -11.73
CA VAL A 62 -15.88 3.11 -11.34
C VAL A 62 -15.04 3.59 -12.53
N ASP A 63 -15.19 4.86 -12.88
CA ASP A 63 -14.39 5.51 -13.91
C ASP A 63 -13.08 6.03 -13.31
N SER A 64 -11.95 5.45 -13.73
CA SER A 64 -10.61 5.87 -13.33
C SER A 64 -10.09 7.08 -14.12
N GLY A 65 -10.89 7.66 -15.01
CA GLY A 65 -10.54 8.84 -15.82
C GLY A 65 -9.65 8.54 -17.02
N GLY A 66 -9.43 7.26 -17.34
CA GLY A 66 -8.58 6.79 -18.45
C GLY A 66 -9.34 6.33 -19.70
N GLY A 67 -10.66 6.52 -19.77
CA GLY A 67 -11.49 6.11 -20.91
C GLY A 67 -11.84 4.61 -20.94
N PHE A 68 -11.46 3.85 -19.92
CA PHE A 68 -11.92 2.49 -19.67
C PHE A 68 -12.60 2.43 -18.32
N LEU A 69 -13.75 1.79 -18.30
CA LEU A 69 -14.55 1.59 -17.10
C LEU A 69 -14.05 0.32 -16.41
N LEU A 70 -13.40 0.46 -15.25
CA LEU A 70 -12.96 -0.69 -14.47
C LEU A 70 -14.20 -1.32 -13.83
N GLU A 71 -14.34 -2.64 -13.99
CA GLU A 71 -15.17 -3.40 -13.05
C GLU A 71 -14.57 -3.15 -11.68
N ALA A 72 -15.39 -2.61 -10.75
CA ALA A 72 -14.96 -2.43 -9.37
C ALA A 72 -14.39 -3.77 -8.93
N GLU A 73 -13.09 -3.76 -8.63
CA GLU A 73 -12.33 -4.94 -8.25
C GLU A 73 -13.23 -5.75 -7.33
N GLU A 74 -13.60 -6.97 -7.75
CA GLU A 74 -14.26 -7.91 -6.86
C GLU A 74 -13.42 -7.84 -5.60
N ASP A 75 -14.03 -7.38 -4.49
CA ASP A 75 -13.36 -7.30 -3.20
C ASP A 75 -12.58 -8.60 -3.07
N VAL A 76 -11.26 -8.55 -3.25
CA VAL A 76 -10.42 -9.73 -3.10
C VAL A 76 -10.63 -10.04 -1.64
N ALA A 77 -11.53 -10.99 -1.40
CA ALA A 77 -12.16 -11.15 -0.11
C ALA A 77 -11.00 -11.30 0.85
N THR A 78 -10.78 -10.26 1.65
CA THR A 78 -9.69 -10.24 2.61
C THR A 78 -10.00 -11.46 3.45
N PRO A 79 -9.13 -12.50 3.46
CA PRO A 79 -9.47 -13.76 4.07
C PRO A 79 -9.96 -13.43 5.48
N ALA A 80 -11.19 -13.87 5.79
CA ALA A 80 -11.83 -13.55 7.05
C ALA A 80 -10.81 -13.78 8.17
N PRO A 81 -10.66 -12.83 9.12
CA PRO A 81 -9.64 -12.94 10.15
C PRO A 81 -9.78 -14.32 10.80
N ARG A 82 -8.73 -15.14 10.69
CA ARG A 82 -8.72 -16.48 11.28
C ARG A 82 -9.05 -16.31 12.75
N ALA A 83 -10.03 -17.08 13.23
CA ALA A 83 -10.37 -17.07 14.65
C ALA A 83 -9.10 -17.31 15.48
N PRO A 84 -8.92 -16.60 16.60
CA PRO A 84 -7.77 -16.82 17.46
C PRO A 84 -7.72 -18.30 17.87
N PRO A 85 -6.51 -18.87 18.06
CA PRO A 85 -6.37 -20.25 18.48
C PRO A 85 -7.13 -20.49 19.79
N ALA A 86 -7.74 -21.67 19.90
CA ALA A 86 -8.47 -22.03 21.11
C ALA A 86 -7.51 -22.10 22.30
N PRO A 87 -7.91 -21.62 23.50
CA PRO A 87 -7.07 -21.69 24.69
C PRO A 87 -6.66 -23.13 25.02
N ILE A 88 -5.43 -23.32 25.50
CA ILE A 88 -4.94 -24.64 25.91
C ILE A 88 -5.61 -25.05 27.23
N VAL A 89 -6.55 -25.99 27.14
CA VAL A 89 -7.38 -26.43 28.27
C VAL A 89 -6.58 -27.28 29.26
N HIS A 90 -5.66 -28.11 28.78
CA HIS A 90 -4.88 -29.02 29.61
C HIS A 90 -3.69 -28.29 30.26
N ARG A 91 -3.75 -28.10 31.58
CA ARG A 91 -2.69 -27.46 32.39
C ARG A 91 -1.27 -28.00 32.16
N PRO A 92 -0.99 -29.31 32.02
CA PRO A 92 0.38 -29.78 31.78
C PRO A 92 0.93 -29.37 30.41
N ASP A 93 0.05 -29.12 29.44
CA ASP A 93 0.44 -28.70 28.08
C ASP A 93 0.55 -27.17 27.96
N GLN A 94 0.23 -26.43 29.02
CA GLN A 94 0.30 -24.97 29.03
C GLN A 94 1.77 -24.51 29.07
N PRO A 95 2.16 -23.56 28.20
CA PRO A 95 3.47 -22.95 28.28
C PRO A 95 3.64 -22.22 29.61
N ARG A 96 4.88 -22.19 30.07
CA ARG A 96 5.27 -21.47 31.29
C ARG A 96 5.82 -20.11 30.93
N CYS A 97 5.40 -19.09 31.70
CA CYS A 97 5.91 -17.73 31.50
C CYS A 97 7.41 -17.68 31.81
N LEU A 98 8.20 -17.08 30.92
CA LEU A 98 9.64 -16.90 31.09
C LEU A 98 10.01 -15.96 32.25
N HIS A 99 9.08 -15.12 32.70
CA HIS A 99 9.31 -14.14 33.77
C HIS A 99 8.90 -14.63 35.15
N CYS A 100 7.71 -15.25 35.28
CA CYS A 100 7.18 -15.69 36.57
C CYS A 100 7.07 -17.21 36.74
N GLY A 101 7.29 -18.01 35.69
CA GLY A 101 7.25 -19.48 35.72
C GLY A 101 5.84 -20.10 35.80
N SER A 102 4.81 -19.27 35.97
CA SER A 102 3.41 -19.72 36.02
C SER A 102 2.95 -20.27 34.66
N PRO A 103 2.20 -21.39 34.63
CA PRO A 103 1.57 -21.87 33.42
C PRO A 103 0.45 -20.90 33.00
N PHE A 104 0.32 -20.64 31.71
CA PHE A 104 -0.73 -19.80 31.17
C PHE A 104 -1.33 -20.42 29.90
N PRO A 105 -2.67 -20.40 29.73
CA PRO A 105 -3.33 -21.06 28.59
C PRO A 105 -3.21 -20.27 27.29
N GLN A 106 -3.15 -18.95 27.37
CA GLN A 106 -3.11 -18.01 26.25
C GLN A 106 -2.53 -16.68 26.74
N SER A 107 -1.84 -15.97 25.86
CA SER A 107 -1.44 -14.58 26.09
C SER A 107 -1.29 -13.86 24.75
N TYR A 108 -1.35 -12.53 24.78
CA TYR A 108 -1.18 -11.74 23.56
C TYR A 108 0.16 -12.03 22.87
N LEU A 109 1.25 -12.07 23.65
CA LEU A 109 2.61 -12.27 23.14
C LEU A 109 2.82 -13.69 22.59
N LEU A 110 2.18 -14.69 23.19
CA LEU A 110 2.21 -16.07 22.69
C LEU A 110 1.49 -16.16 21.34
N ASP A 111 0.27 -15.63 21.26
CA ASP A 111 -0.55 -15.77 20.04
C ASP A 111 0.03 -15.00 18.85
N THR A 112 0.58 -13.81 19.11
CA THR A 112 1.04 -12.91 18.05
C THR A 112 2.50 -13.13 17.67
N PHE A 113 3.37 -13.43 18.64
CA PHE A 113 4.82 -13.51 18.44
C PHE A 113 5.44 -14.88 18.77
N ASP A 114 4.65 -15.86 19.22
CA ASP A 114 5.15 -17.12 19.80
C ASP A 114 6.09 -16.89 21.00
N TYR A 115 5.89 -15.80 21.76
CA TYR A 115 6.73 -15.47 22.90
C TYR A 115 6.08 -15.86 24.23
N ASN A 116 6.77 -16.70 25.00
CA ASN A 116 6.26 -17.31 26.23
C ASN A 116 6.23 -16.34 27.43
N ALA A 117 5.36 -15.33 27.39
CA ALA A 117 5.11 -14.45 28.52
C ALA A 117 3.60 -14.29 28.77
N CYS A 118 3.18 -14.38 30.04
CA CYS A 118 1.79 -14.13 30.41
C CYS A 118 1.47 -12.64 30.36
N ASP A 119 0.19 -12.29 30.21
CA ASP A 119 -0.25 -10.89 30.10
C ASP A 119 0.04 -10.07 31.37
N ALA A 120 0.17 -10.71 32.53
CA ALA A 120 0.55 -10.04 33.79
C ALA A 120 2.03 -9.64 33.84
N CYS A 121 2.90 -10.33 33.09
CA CYS A 121 4.32 -10.01 32.99
C CYS A 121 4.66 -9.28 31.68
N ARG A 122 3.63 -8.94 30.89
CA ARG A 122 3.80 -8.13 29.69
C ARG A 122 4.16 -6.71 30.11
N ASP A 123 5.14 -6.16 29.42
CA ASP A 123 5.77 -4.88 29.71
C ASP A 123 5.98 -4.17 28.37
N ASP A 124 5.03 -3.30 28.03
CA ASP A 124 4.97 -2.61 26.75
C ASP A 124 5.97 -1.43 26.65
N GLU A 125 6.60 -1.03 27.76
CA GLU A 125 7.53 0.11 27.80
C GLU A 125 8.99 -0.31 27.67
N ASP A 126 9.35 -1.50 28.19
CA ASP A 126 10.73 -1.99 28.14
C ASP A 126 10.89 -3.17 27.16
N LYS A 127 10.81 -4.40 27.67
CA LYS A 127 11.23 -5.62 26.96
C LYS A 127 10.26 -6.03 25.86
N HIS A 128 8.97 -5.82 26.08
CA HIS A 128 7.92 -6.26 25.16
C HIS A 128 7.39 -5.11 24.30
N GLU A 129 8.15 -4.01 24.24
CA GLU A 129 7.90 -2.90 23.32
C GLU A 129 7.81 -3.41 21.87
N LEU A 130 6.88 -2.84 21.11
CA LEU A 130 6.71 -3.12 19.69
C LEU A 130 7.41 -2.05 18.86
N ILE A 131 8.44 -2.45 18.12
CA ILE A 131 9.21 -1.56 17.26
C ILE A 131 8.85 -1.75 15.78
N THR A 132 8.89 -0.66 15.02
CA THR A 132 8.61 -0.68 13.59
C THR A 132 9.72 -1.38 12.79
N ARG A 133 9.38 -1.89 11.60
CA ARG A 133 10.37 -2.43 10.65
C ARG A 133 11.52 -1.44 10.39
N THR A 134 11.21 -0.16 10.31
CA THR A 134 12.19 0.90 10.07
C THR A 134 13.13 1.06 11.25
N GLU A 135 12.59 1.13 12.47
CA GLU A 135 13.37 1.20 13.72
C GLU A 135 14.26 -0.04 13.88
N ALA A 136 13.70 -1.24 13.68
CA ALA A 136 14.48 -2.49 13.73
C ALA A 136 15.70 -2.47 12.80
N LYS A 137 15.56 -1.93 11.58
CA LYS A 137 16.65 -1.82 10.61
C LYS A 137 17.64 -0.72 10.97
N SER A 138 17.18 0.43 11.48
CA SER A 138 18.06 1.55 11.82
C SER A 138 18.78 1.35 13.14
N GLU A 139 18.13 0.75 14.14
CA GLU A 139 18.65 0.54 15.50
C GLU A 139 19.54 -0.71 15.59
N PHE A 140 19.13 -1.81 14.95
CA PHE A 140 19.87 -3.07 15.02
C PHE A 140 20.68 -3.38 13.75
N LEU A 141 20.73 -2.41 12.82
CA LEU A 141 21.44 -2.51 11.53
C LEU A 141 21.06 -3.76 10.71
N LEU A 142 19.84 -4.26 10.93
CA LEU A 142 19.33 -5.48 10.29
C LEU A 142 18.90 -5.23 8.85
N LYS A 143 18.96 -6.27 8.04
CA LYS A 143 18.45 -6.27 6.66
C LYS A 143 17.05 -6.88 6.61
N ASP A 144 16.36 -6.67 5.49
CA ASP A 144 15.03 -7.24 5.28
C ASP A 144 15.03 -8.78 5.31
N CYS A 145 16.11 -9.41 4.83
CA CYS A 145 16.26 -10.86 4.90
C CYS A 145 16.41 -11.39 6.33
N ASP A 146 16.99 -10.61 7.24
CA ASP A 146 17.17 -11.02 8.63
C ASP A 146 15.84 -11.00 9.40
N LEU A 147 14.89 -10.16 8.98
CA LEU A 147 13.55 -10.08 9.55
C LEU A 147 12.61 -11.13 8.92
N ASP A 148 12.62 -11.21 7.58
CA ASP A 148 11.57 -11.91 6.82
C ASP A 148 11.93 -13.36 6.47
N ALA A 149 13.20 -13.66 6.22
CA ALA A 149 13.61 -14.92 5.59
C ALA A 149 14.48 -15.80 6.48
N ARG A 150 15.26 -15.21 7.40
CA ARG A 150 16.16 -15.96 8.27
C ARG A 150 15.35 -16.87 9.21
N PRO A 151 15.59 -18.19 9.23
CA PRO A 151 14.84 -19.10 10.09
C PRO A 151 15.23 -18.91 11.58
N PRO A 152 14.26 -18.97 12.52
CA PRO A 152 12.82 -18.91 12.30
C PRO A 152 12.39 -17.48 11.91
N PRO A 153 11.51 -17.26 10.90
CA PRO A 153 11.13 -15.91 10.48
C PRO A 153 10.43 -15.17 11.63
N LEU A 154 10.74 -13.87 11.79
CA LEU A 154 10.14 -13.09 12.87
C LEU A 154 8.67 -12.79 12.59
N ARG A 155 7.80 -13.11 13.55
CA ARG A 155 6.39 -12.74 13.48
C ARG A 155 6.23 -11.24 13.67
N CYS A 156 5.22 -10.66 13.02
CA CYS A 156 4.96 -9.23 13.09
C CYS A 156 3.46 -8.93 13.07
N VAL A 157 3.08 -7.85 13.74
CA VAL A 157 1.72 -7.31 13.68
C VAL A 157 1.65 -6.24 12.60
N ARG A 158 0.65 -6.35 11.72
CA ARG A 158 0.38 -5.35 10.68
C ARG A 158 -0.61 -4.32 11.19
N ARG A 159 -0.29 -3.04 11.03
CA ARG A 159 -1.14 -1.90 11.40
C ARG A 159 -1.24 -0.93 10.23
N ARG A 160 -2.36 -0.18 10.16
CA ARG A 160 -2.48 0.93 9.20
C ARG A 160 -1.39 1.95 9.48
N ASN A 161 -0.83 2.49 8.41
CA ASN A 161 0.22 3.49 8.54
C ASN A 161 -0.36 4.77 9.18
N PRO A 162 0.23 5.28 10.28
CA PRO A 162 -0.30 6.44 11.00
C PRO A 162 -0.26 7.73 10.18
N HIS A 163 0.64 7.83 9.18
CA HIS A 163 0.73 9.03 8.34
C HIS A 163 -0.38 9.08 7.29
N ARG A 164 -0.58 8.00 6.52
CA ARG A 164 -1.65 7.89 5.52
C ARG A 164 -2.10 6.46 5.35
N ALA A 165 -3.41 6.22 5.39
CA ALA A 165 -3.99 4.88 5.20
C ALA A 165 -3.71 4.27 3.80
N ARG A 166 -3.36 5.09 2.80
CA ARG A 166 -2.96 4.61 1.46
C ARG A 166 -1.52 4.10 1.39
N PHE A 167 -0.69 4.40 2.40
CA PHE A 167 0.68 3.91 2.45
C PHE A 167 0.71 2.45 2.86
N ALA A 168 1.83 1.79 2.57
CA ALA A 168 2.07 0.41 2.99
C ALA A 168 1.86 0.26 4.50
N GLU A 169 1.23 -0.84 4.89
CA GLU A 169 0.98 -1.19 6.28
C GLU A 169 2.28 -1.21 7.09
N MET A 170 2.21 -0.64 8.28
CA MET A 170 3.30 -0.68 9.24
C MET A 170 3.43 -2.10 9.81
N ARG A 171 4.65 -2.61 9.86
CA ARG A 171 4.98 -3.89 10.48
C ARG A 171 5.66 -3.62 11.81
N LEU A 172 5.09 -4.18 12.87
CA LEU A 172 5.57 -4.07 14.24
C LEU A 172 6.14 -5.42 14.69
N TYR A 173 7.34 -5.40 15.26
CA TYR A 173 8.06 -6.55 15.76
C TYR A 173 8.28 -6.42 17.26
N LEU A 174 8.38 -7.55 17.97
CA LEU A 174 8.70 -7.56 19.38
C LEU A 174 10.19 -7.23 19.59
N ARG A 175 10.50 -6.18 20.36
CA ARG A 175 11.85 -5.67 20.56
C ARG A 175 12.85 -6.75 21.00
N VAL A 176 12.52 -7.55 22.02
CA VAL A 176 13.36 -8.66 22.49
C VAL A 176 13.71 -9.68 21.39
N GLN A 177 12.79 -9.97 20.46
CA GLN A 177 13.08 -10.90 19.35
C GLN A 177 14.02 -10.26 18.32
N VAL A 178 13.90 -8.95 18.09
CA VAL A 178 14.79 -8.20 17.21
C VAL A 178 16.19 -8.09 17.81
N GLU A 179 16.30 -7.86 19.12
CA GLU A 179 17.57 -7.87 19.84
C GLU A 179 18.27 -9.22 19.73
N GLN A 180 17.54 -10.32 19.96
CA GLN A 180 18.07 -11.68 19.76
C GLN A 180 18.53 -11.90 18.32
N ARG A 181 17.74 -11.47 17.33
CA ARG A 181 18.13 -11.54 15.92
C ARG A 181 19.40 -10.73 15.63
N ALA A 182 19.55 -9.56 16.24
CA ALA A 182 20.73 -8.73 16.10
C ALA A 182 21.97 -9.45 16.65
N LEU A 183 21.85 -10.11 17.80
CA LEU A 183 22.92 -10.93 18.35
C LEU A 183 23.28 -12.12 17.45
N GLU A 184 22.32 -12.74 16.76
CA GLU A 184 22.60 -13.79 15.78
C GLU A 184 23.34 -13.27 14.53
N VAL A 185 23.03 -12.06 14.08
CA VAL A 185 23.62 -11.45 12.87
C VAL A 185 25.01 -10.89 13.16
N TRP A 186 25.16 -10.21 14.30
CA TRP A 186 26.38 -9.48 14.68
C TRP A 186 27.22 -10.22 15.72
N GLY A 187 26.79 -11.37 16.23
CA GLY A 187 27.50 -12.18 17.24
C GLY A 187 27.51 -11.57 18.65
N SER A 188 27.61 -10.25 18.79
CA SER A 188 27.64 -9.55 20.08
C SER A 188 27.14 -8.11 19.95
N GLU A 189 26.63 -7.56 21.06
CA GLU A 189 26.18 -6.17 21.11
C GLU A 189 27.34 -5.19 20.86
N GLU A 190 28.56 -5.56 21.27
CA GLU A 190 29.76 -4.74 21.02
C GLU A 190 30.07 -4.59 19.53
N GLN A 191 29.90 -5.66 18.74
CA GLN A 191 30.13 -5.60 17.29
C GLN A 191 29.09 -4.71 16.60
N LEU A 192 27.83 -4.80 17.01
CA LEU A 192 26.77 -3.91 16.53
C LEU A 192 27.08 -2.44 16.85
N ARG A 193 27.58 -2.15 18.06
CA ARG A 193 27.96 -0.80 18.49
C ARG A 193 29.15 -0.25 17.68
N ARG A 194 30.19 -1.06 17.47
CA ARG A 194 31.35 -0.70 16.64
C ARG A 194 30.96 -0.39 15.20
N GLU A 195 30.13 -1.25 14.60
CA GLU A 195 29.64 -1.03 13.24
C GLU A 195 28.81 0.26 13.14
N ARG A 196 28.00 0.58 14.15
CA ARG A 196 27.25 1.84 14.22
C ARG A 196 28.19 3.04 14.24
N GLU A 197 29.18 3.06 15.13
CA GLU A 197 30.17 4.13 15.23
C GLU A 197 30.95 4.30 13.92
N GLU A 198 31.31 3.21 13.23
CA GLU A 198 32.00 3.28 11.94
C GLU A 198 31.12 3.88 10.83
N ARG A 199 29.82 3.55 10.82
CA ARG A 199 28.86 4.15 9.87
C ARG A 199 28.64 5.63 10.15
N ASP A 200 28.64 6.04 11.41
CA ASP A 200 28.47 7.43 11.80
C ASP A 200 29.72 8.25 11.43
N ARG A 201 30.92 7.74 11.73
CA ARG A 201 32.20 8.34 11.30
C ARG A 201 32.34 8.49 9.77
N ARG A 202 31.71 7.61 8.98
CA ARG A 202 31.72 7.71 7.51
C ARG A 202 30.72 8.75 6.98
N ARG A 203 29.72 9.12 7.78
CA ARG A 203 28.73 10.14 7.41
C ARG A 203 29.20 11.54 7.78
N GLU A 204 30.02 11.65 8.83
CA GLU A 204 30.80 12.84 9.18
C GLU A 204 31.89 13.14 8.12
#